data_AF-A0A8R7TV35-F1
#
_entry.id   AF-A0A8R7TV35-F1
#
_cell.length_a   1.000
_cell.length_b   1.000
_cell.length_c   1.000
_cell.angle_alpha   90.00
_cell.angle_beta   90.00
_cell.angle_gamma   90.00
#
_symmetry.space_group_name_H-M   'P 1'
#
loop_
_entity.id
_entity.type
_entity.pdbx_description
1 polymer ?
#
loop_
_entity_poly.entity_id
_entity_poly.type
_entity_poly.pdbx_seq_one_letter_code
_entity_poly.pdbx_strand_id
1 'polypeptide(L)'
;MDFELRSAREKLEREQRERMQRAKAKADRERRAKAEAARRRDALEASNRERRLDAARAQEEADQKMEEVMQLGKGISFSHMFEALRYDGPGDKIKLPPSSFKDLSDQGALDKGPMYFRLSKVRDRVPGTSPDQDAEEATCCGVLEFTAREGSAQLPSHVWNNLFQSDIPDVPLIEVRYASLPKGTYAKLKPEGVGFSDLPNHKLSLKRHCAITQHYLKMMLSWSTTDNCSIS
;
A
#
# COMPACT_ATOMS: atom_id res chain seq x y z
N MET A 1 38.46 73.60 45.77
CA MET A 1 38.31 73.34 44.32
C MET A 1 38.32 71.85 43.95
N ASP A 2 38.82 70.94 44.80
CA ASP A 2 38.91 69.50 44.50
C ASP A 2 37.60 68.68 44.54
N PHE A 3 36.57 69.14 45.24
CA PHE A 3 35.29 68.41 45.37
C PHE A 3 34.46 68.42 44.09
N GLU A 4 34.46 69.54 43.37
CA GLU A 4 33.74 69.72 42.10
C GLU A 4 34.35 68.89 40.97
N LEU A 5 35.68 68.76 40.93
CA LEU A 5 36.41 67.91 39.98
C LEU A 5 36.11 66.42 40.18
N ARG A 6 36.00 65.95 41.43
CA ARG A 6 35.62 64.55 41.73
C ARG A 6 34.16 64.28 41.38
N SER A 7 33.25 65.19 41.72
CA SER A 7 31.82 65.08 41.37
C SER A 7 31.61 65.07 39.85
N ALA A 8 32.35 65.90 39.10
CA ALA A 8 32.30 65.92 37.64
C ALA A 8 32.80 64.60 37.02
N ARG A 9 33.90 64.04 37.55
CA ARG A 9 34.48 62.78 37.07
C ARG A 9 33.60 61.56 37.37
N GLU A 10 32.97 61.54 38.54
CA GLU A 10 32.02 60.51 38.96
C GLU A 10 30.73 60.55 38.11
N LYS A 11 30.20 61.75 37.81
CA LYS A 11 29.08 61.92 36.87
C LYS A 11 29.43 61.40 35.48
N LEU A 12 30.64 61.70 34.99
CA LEU A 12 31.10 61.28 33.68
C LEU A 12 31.28 59.75 33.60
N GLU A 13 31.82 59.11 34.64
CA GLU A 13 31.91 57.64 34.73
C GLU A 13 30.54 56.97 34.81
N ARG A 14 29.60 57.56 35.55
CA ARG A 14 28.24 57.03 35.69
C ARG A 14 27.51 57.09 34.34
N GLU A 15 27.66 58.19 33.61
CA GLU A 15 27.11 58.33 32.26
C GLU A 15 27.78 57.35 31.27
N GLN A 16 29.10 57.18 31.32
CA GLN A 16 29.81 56.22 30.47
C GLN A 16 29.39 54.77 30.76
N ARG A 17 29.22 54.40 32.03
CA ARG A 17 28.73 53.08 32.43
C ARG A 17 27.29 52.86 31.98
N GLU A 18 26.40 53.84 32.10
CA GLU A 18 25.03 53.73 31.60
C GLU A 18 24.99 53.57 30.08
N ARG A 19 25.82 54.32 29.33
CA ARG A 19 25.92 54.17 27.87
C ARG A 19 26.41 52.77 27.47
N MET A 20 27.45 52.27 28.16
CA MET A 20 27.97 50.93 27.93
C MET A 20 26.94 49.85 28.28
N GLN A 21 26.21 49.99 29.40
CA GLN A 21 25.17 49.05 29.81
C GLN A 21 23.98 49.05 28.83
N ARG A 22 23.55 50.23 28.36
CA ARG A 22 22.50 50.35 27.34
C ARG A 22 22.93 49.75 26.00
N ALA A 23 24.18 49.98 25.58
CA ALA A 23 24.73 49.38 24.36
C ALA A 23 24.81 47.86 24.48
N LYS A 24 25.28 47.33 25.62
CA LYS A 24 25.34 45.89 25.89
C LYS A 24 23.95 45.24 25.94
N ALA A 25 22.99 45.88 26.61
CA ALA A 25 21.60 45.41 26.66
C ALA A 25 20.93 45.40 25.28
N LYS A 26 21.22 46.39 24.43
CA LYS A 26 20.74 46.44 23.05
C LYS A 26 21.36 45.32 22.21
N ALA A 27 22.68 45.13 22.30
CA ALA A 27 23.40 44.07 21.60
C ALA A 27 22.93 42.66 22.01
N ASP A 28 22.70 42.43 23.30
CA ASP A 28 22.21 41.14 23.81
C ASP A 28 20.77 40.86 23.36
N ARG A 29 19.90 41.89 23.33
CA ARG A 29 18.53 41.76 22.78
C ARG A 29 18.56 41.43 21.29
N GLU A 30 19.40 42.10 20.52
CA GLU A 30 19.56 41.85 19.09
C GLU A 30 20.13 40.45 18.80
N ARG A 31 21.12 40.01 19.59
CA ARG A 31 21.68 38.66 19.48
C ARG A 31 20.65 37.58 19.81
N ARG A 32 19.82 37.78 20.83
CA ARG A 32 18.71 36.87 21.18
C ARG A 32 17.64 36.84 20.09
N ALA A 33 17.24 38.00 19.57
CA ALA A 33 16.27 38.08 18.47
C ALA A 33 16.79 37.39 17.19
N LYS A 34 18.07 37.59 16.85
CA LYS A 34 18.72 36.93 15.72
C LYS A 34 18.84 35.41 15.90
N ALA A 35 19.15 34.96 17.12
CA ALA A 35 19.22 33.52 17.43
C ALA A 35 17.84 32.86 17.36
N GLU A 36 16.79 33.53 17.82
CA GLU A 36 15.42 33.03 17.72
C GLU A 36 14.93 33.00 16.26
N ALA A 37 15.23 34.04 15.48
CA ALA A 37 14.93 34.07 14.04
C ALA A 37 15.66 32.95 13.28
N ALA A 38 16.92 32.68 13.63
CA ALA A 38 17.68 31.56 13.07
C ALA A 38 17.02 30.21 13.41
N ARG A 39 16.67 29.98 14.69
CA ARG A 39 15.98 28.75 15.12
C ARG A 39 14.65 28.52 14.40
N ARG A 40 13.85 29.59 14.19
CA ARG A 40 12.58 29.50 13.45
C ARG A 40 12.81 29.14 11.98
N ARG A 41 13.85 29.70 11.34
CA ARG A 41 14.22 29.36 9.96
C ARG A 41 14.71 27.92 9.84
N ASP A 42 15.57 27.49 10.75
CA ASP A 42 16.12 26.13 10.76
C ASP A 42 15.01 25.10 11.00
N ALA A 43 14.02 25.41 11.85
CA ALA A 43 12.84 24.56 12.06
C ALA A 43 11.96 24.44 10.81
N LEU A 44 11.76 25.53 10.06
CA LEU A 44 11.02 25.50 8.79
C LEU A 44 11.78 24.73 7.70
N GLU A 45 13.10 24.91 7.61
CA GLU A 45 13.96 24.19 6.66
C GLU A 45 14.02 22.69 6.99
N ALA A 46 14.11 22.33 8.27
CA ALA A 46 14.06 20.94 8.71
C ALA A 46 12.72 20.27 8.36
N SER A 47 11.59 20.94 8.64
CA SER A 47 10.27 20.40 8.29
C SER A 47 10.07 20.24 6.78
N ASN A 48 10.56 21.20 5.98
CA ASN A 48 10.50 21.09 4.53
C ASN A 48 11.43 19.99 3.99
N ARG A 49 12.61 19.82 4.59
CA ARG A 49 13.55 18.75 4.21
C ARG A 49 12.98 17.37 4.54
N GLU A 50 12.34 17.22 5.69
CA GLU A 50 11.66 15.99 6.10
C GLU A 50 10.53 15.64 5.11
N ARG A 51 9.66 16.60 4.79
CA ARG A 51 8.61 16.41 3.77
C ARG A 51 9.17 16.00 2.40
N ARG A 52 10.32 16.55 1.98
CA ARG A 52 10.98 16.16 0.72
C ARG A 52 11.55 14.74 0.76
N LEU A 53 12.13 14.33 1.89
CA LEU A 53 12.68 12.99 2.06
C LEU A 53 11.57 11.94 2.14
N ASP A 54 10.46 12.26 2.80
CA ASP A 54 9.32 11.34 2.89
C ASP A 54 8.59 11.25 1.55
N ALA A 55 8.43 12.38 0.83
CA ALA A 55 7.90 12.34 -0.53
C ALA A 55 8.80 11.55 -1.49
N ALA A 56 10.13 11.67 -1.36
CA ALA A 56 11.07 10.89 -2.17
C ALA A 56 11.01 9.39 -1.85
N ARG A 57 10.98 9.01 -0.57
CA ARG A 57 10.79 7.60 -0.17
C ARG A 57 9.46 7.03 -0.64
N ALA A 58 8.37 7.79 -0.52
CA ALA A 58 7.06 7.37 -0.99
C ALA A 58 7.05 7.17 -2.53
N GLN A 59 7.76 8.04 -3.27
CA GLN A 59 7.90 7.89 -4.71
C GLN A 59 8.75 6.67 -5.07
N GLU A 60 9.90 6.47 -4.43
CA GLU A 60 10.76 5.30 -4.65
C GLU A 60 10.04 3.99 -4.32
N GLU A 61 9.26 3.94 -3.24
CA GLU A 61 8.45 2.77 -2.89
C GLU A 61 7.35 2.51 -3.92
N ALA A 62 6.69 3.58 -4.41
CA ALA A 62 5.68 3.46 -5.46
C ALA A 62 6.30 2.96 -6.78
N ASP A 63 7.47 3.47 -7.15
CA ASP A 63 8.21 3.07 -8.34
C ASP A 63 8.67 1.60 -8.21
N GLN A 64 9.19 1.19 -7.05
CA GLN A 64 9.55 -0.20 -6.77
C GLN A 64 8.33 -1.13 -6.85
N LYS A 65 7.19 -0.76 -6.23
CA LYS A 65 5.94 -1.52 -6.31
C LYS A 65 5.45 -1.64 -7.76
N MET A 66 5.56 -0.57 -8.55
CA MET A 66 5.19 -0.59 -9.96
C MET A 66 6.08 -1.54 -10.76
N GLU A 67 7.40 -1.47 -10.54
CA GLU A 67 8.35 -2.34 -11.21
C GLU A 67 8.15 -3.81 -10.81
N GLU A 68 7.87 -4.10 -9.54
CA GLU A 68 7.56 -5.46 -9.07
C GLU A 68 6.29 -6.00 -9.75
N VAL A 69 5.22 -5.19 -9.84
CA VAL A 69 4.00 -5.59 -10.56
C VAL A 69 4.29 -5.84 -12.04
N MET A 70 5.13 -5.03 -12.68
CA MET A 70 5.53 -5.22 -14.07
C MET A 70 6.35 -6.51 -14.27
N GLN A 71 7.27 -6.80 -13.34
CA GLN A 71 8.07 -8.02 -13.34
C GLN A 71 7.21 -9.27 -13.07
N LEU A 72 6.30 -9.22 -12.09
CA LEU A 72 5.34 -10.28 -11.78
C LEU A 72 4.32 -10.49 -12.90
N GLY A 73 3.96 -9.44 -13.64
CA GLY A 73 3.15 -9.54 -14.84
C GLY A 73 3.88 -10.19 -16.02
N LYS A 74 5.19 -10.50 -15.90
CA LYS A 74 6.06 -10.90 -17.03
C LYS A 74 5.88 -9.96 -18.24
N GLY A 75 5.67 -8.66 -18.00
CA GLY A 75 5.40 -7.66 -19.04
C GLY A 75 3.97 -7.67 -19.62
N ILE A 76 3.01 -8.34 -18.98
CA ILE A 76 1.58 -8.32 -19.33
C ILE A 76 0.88 -7.37 -18.37
N SER A 77 0.33 -6.30 -18.92
CA SER A 77 -0.51 -5.34 -18.20
C SER A 77 -1.95 -5.51 -18.70
N PHE A 78 -2.64 -6.49 -18.15
CA PHE A 78 -4.07 -6.69 -18.39
C PHE A 78 -4.83 -6.26 -17.13
N SER A 79 -5.62 -5.20 -17.24
CA SER A 79 -6.59 -4.79 -16.22
C SER A 79 -7.88 -4.36 -16.90
N HIS A 80 -8.98 -5.05 -16.59
CA HIS A 80 -10.29 -4.70 -17.11
C HIS A 80 -11.35 -4.83 -16.02
N MET A 81 -12.33 -3.93 -16.08
CA MET A 81 -13.51 -4.00 -15.22
C MET A 81 -14.57 -4.86 -15.89
N PHE A 82 -15.16 -5.76 -15.13
CA PHE A 82 -16.24 -6.63 -15.58
C PHE A 82 -17.38 -6.62 -14.58
N GLU A 83 -18.59 -6.80 -15.08
CA GLU A 83 -19.74 -7.13 -14.26
C GLU A 83 -19.62 -8.59 -13.77
N ALA A 84 -19.55 -8.80 -12.46
CA ALA A 84 -19.49 -10.12 -11.88
C ALA A 84 -20.86 -10.79 -11.95
N LEU A 85 -20.91 -11.98 -12.55
CA LEU A 85 -22.09 -12.83 -12.60
C LEU A 85 -21.81 -14.11 -11.82
N ARG A 86 -22.75 -14.53 -10.98
CA ARG A 86 -22.66 -15.84 -10.32
C ARG A 86 -22.86 -16.95 -11.35
N TYR A 87 -22.06 -18.00 -11.26
CA TYR A 87 -22.33 -19.25 -11.96
C TYR A 87 -22.09 -20.46 -11.08
N ASP A 88 -22.95 -21.46 -11.21
CA ASP A 88 -22.80 -22.73 -10.52
C ASP A 88 -21.91 -23.66 -11.35
N GLY A 89 -20.61 -23.62 -11.04
CA GLY A 89 -19.66 -24.57 -11.60
C GLY A 89 -18.71 -25.14 -10.56
N PRO A 90 -18.15 -26.32 -10.84
CA PRO A 90 -17.17 -26.93 -9.96
C PRO A 90 -15.80 -26.21 -10.08
N GLY A 91 -15.27 -25.74 -8.95
CA GLY A 91 -13.87 -25.30 -8.79
C GLY A 91 -13.66 -23.79 -8.66
N ASP A 92 -12.38 -23.38 -8.72
CA ASP A 92 -11.92 -22.00 -8.47
C ASP A 92 -11.62 -21.22 -9.76
N LYS A 93 -12.21 -21.66 -10.88
CA LYS A 93 -11.91 -21.11 -12.20
C LYS A 93 -13.05 -20.24 -12.70
N ILE A 94 -12.73 -19.04 -13.16
CA ILE A 94 -13.70 -18.08 -13.66
C ILE A 94 -13.87 -18.20 -15.18
N LYS A 95 -14.96 -17.70 -15.72
CA LYS A 95 -15.12 -17.53 -17.17
C LYS A 95 -15.04 -16.06 -17.53
N LEU A 96 -14.20 -15.76 -18.51
CA LEU A 96 -13.96 -14.41 -19.00
C LEU A 96 -14.56 -14.24 -20.39
N PRO A 97 -14.76 -12.99 -20.86
CA PRO A 97 -15.24 -12.77 -22.21
C PRO A 97 -14.13 -13.03 -23.24
N PRO A 98 -14.50 -13.36 -24.49
CA PRO A 98 -13.54 -13.62 -25.56
C PRO A 98 -12.69 -12.40 -25.92
N SER A 99 -13.17 -11.17 -25.64
CA SER A 99 -12.38 -9.95 -25.77
C SER A 99 -11.10 -10.00 -24.93
N SER A 100 -11.22 -10.44 -23.67
CA SER A 100 -10.08 -10.59 -22.75
C SER A 100 -9.04 -11.58 -23.26
N PHE A 101 -9.48 -12.64 -23.94
CA PHE A 101 -8.57 -13.61 -24.54
C PHE A 101 -7.70 -12.98 -25.62
N LYS A 102 -8.30 -12.13 -26.46
CA LYS A 102 -7.57 -11.44 -27.53
C LYS A 102 -6.50 -10.52 -26.95
N ASP A 103 -6.84 -9.69 -25.97
CA ASP A 103 -5.89 -8.79 -25.32
C ASP A 103 -4.75 -9.55 -24.63
N LEU A 104 -5.04 -10.69 -23.99
CA LEU A 104 -4.04 -11.55 -23.37
C LEU A 104 -3.17 -12.28 -24.41
N SER A 105 -3.74 -12.64 -25.56
CA SER A 105 -3.02 -13.26 -26.67
C SER A 105 -2.07 -12.27 -27.33
N ASP A 106 -2.52 -11.04 -27.56
CA ASP A 106 -1.73 -9.95 -28.13
C ASP A 106 -0.51 -9.63 -27.25
N GLN A 107 -0.62 -9.84 -25.92
CA GLN A 107 0.47 -9.66 -24.95
C GLN A 107 1.29 -10.93 -24.67
N GLY A 108 0.99 -12.05 -25.36
CA GLY A 108 1.73 -13.31 -25.24
C GLY A 108 1.56 -14.00 -23.88
N ALA A 109 0.38 -13.90 -23.24
CA ALA A 109 0.10 -14.56 -21.96
C ALA A 109 0.05 -16.08 -22.05
N LEU A 110 -0.40 -16.60 -23.20
CA LEU A 110 -0.55 -18.04 -23.46
C LEU A 110 0.79 -18.78 -23.45
N ASP A 111 1.84 -18.16 -23.97
CA ASP A 111 3.18 -18.76 -24.06
C ASP A 111 3.90 -18.79 -22.70
N LYS A 112 3.43 -17.99 -21.74
CA LYS A 112 4.08 -17.79 -20.43
C LYS A 112 3.59 -18.79 -19.37
N GLY A 113 2.70 -19.71 -19.73
CA GLY A 113 2.21 -20.81 -18.89
C GLY A 113 0.81 -20.58 -18.31
N PRO A 114 0.46 -21.21 -17.16
CA PRO A 114 -0.87 -21.08 -16.59
C PRO A 114 -1.17 -19.63 -16.19
N MET A 115 -2.35 -19.14 -16.56
CA MET A 115 -2.79 -17.76 -16.33
C MET A 115 -3.57 -17.65 -15.04
N TYR A 116 -3.22 -16.66 -14.22
CA TYR A 116 -3.94 -16.31 -13.00
C TYR A 116 -4.38 -14.86 -13.06
N PHE A 117 -5.48 -14.59 -12.38
CA PHE A 117 -6.09 -13.28 -12.32
C PHE A 117 -6.35 -12.91 -10.88
N ARG A 118 -6.03 -11.68 -10.54
CA ARG A 118 -6.37 -11.05 -9.29
C ARG A 118 -7.68 -10.27 -9.48
N LEU A 119 -8.66 -10.58 -8.65
CA LEU A 119 -9.96 -9.93 -8.61
C LEU A 119 -10.01 -8.97 -7.44
N SER A 120 -10.35 -7.71 -7.69
CA SER A 120 -10.65 -6.71 -6.64
C SER A 120 -12.07 -6.18 -6.84
N LYS A 121 -12.77 -5.91 -5.73
CA LYS A 121 -14.09 -5.27 -5.77
C LYS A 121 -13.91 -3.80 -6.13
N VAL A 122 -14.64 -3.32 -7.14
CA VAL A 122 -14.69 -1.89 -7.43
C VAL A 122 -15.71 -1.27 -6.47
N ARG A 123 -15.24 -0.61 -5.42
CA ARG A 123 -16.08 0.24 -4.57
C ARG A 123 -16.15 1.63 -5.20
N ASP A 124 -17.30 2.29 -5.05
CA ASP A 124 -17.47 3.68 -5.48
C ASP A 124 -16.40 4.53 -4.79
N ARG A 125 -15.42 5.00 -5.56
CA ARG A 125 -14.18 5.57 -5.04
C ARG A 125 -14.49 6.81 -4.22
N VAL A 126 -14.26 6.74 -2.91
CA VAL A 126 -13.85 7.95 -2.18
C VAL A 126 -12.40 8.22 -2.61
N PRO A 127 -12.11 9.37 -3.26
CA PRO A 127 -10.76 9.70 -3.70
C PRO A 127 -9.88 9.94 -2.46
N GLY A 128 -9.12 8.93 -2.05
CA GLY A 128 -8.28 9.00 -0.85
C GLY A 128 -7.78 7.65 -0.33
N THR A 129 -8.36 6.53 -0.75
CA THR A 129 -7.89 5.19 -0.36
C THR A 129 -6.60 4.85 -1.10
N SER A 130 -5.54 4.52 -0.35
CA SER A 130 -4.26 4.08 -0.88
C SER A 130 -4.41 2.74 -1.61
N PRO A 131 -3.62 2.49 -2.68
CA PRO A 131 -3.65 1.24 -3.45
C PRO A 131 -3.30 -0.02 -2.63
N ASP A 132 -2.86 0.15 -1.38
CA ASP A 132 -2.54 -0.95 -0.46
C ASP A 132 -3.81 -1.66 0.06
N GLN A 133 -4.95 -0.96 0.20
CA GLN A 133 -6.20 -1.60 0.66
C GLN A 133 -6.84 -2.50 -0.42
N ASP A 134 -6.64 -2.16 -1.69
CA ASP A 134 -7.13 -2.97 -2.83
C ASP A 134 -6.40 -4.32 -2.92
N ALA A 135 -5.21 -4.44 -2.31
CA ALA A 135 -4.46 -5.69 -2.25
C ALA A 135 -4.95 -6.64 -1.14
N GLU A 136 -5.49 -6.11 -0.04
CA GLU A 136 -5.96 -6.92 1.10
C GLU A 136 -7.27 -7.66 0.82
N GLU A 137 -8.17 -7.10 0.02
CA GLU A 137 -9.45 -7.74 -0.36
C GLU A 137 -9.39 -8.49 -1.71
N ALA A 138 -8.19 -8.64 -2.28
CA ALA A 138 -8.06 -9.23 -3.61
C ALA A 138 -8.11 -10.76 -3.57
N THR A 139 -8.97 -11.35 -4.40
CA THR A 139 -9.06 -12.81 -4.56
C THR A 139 -8.33 -13.23 -5.82
N CYS A 140 -7.39 -14.17 -5.72
CA CYS A 140 -6.80 -14.81 -6.89
C CYS A 140 -7.70 -15.93 -7.41
N CYS A 141 -7.90 -15.96 -8.72
CA CYS A 141 -8.57 -17.04 -9.44
C CYS A 141 -7.82 -17.38 -10.73
N GLY A 142 -8.22 -18.47 -11.37
CA GLY A 142 -7.67 -18.94 -12.64
C GLY A 142 -8.76 -18.89 -13.67
N VAL A 143 -8.41 -18.93 -14.95
CA VAL A 143 -9.41 -18.97 -16.02
C VAL A 143 -9.76 -20.41 -16.38
N LEU A 144 -11.06 -20.69 -16.56
CA LEU A 144 -11.56 -21.95 -17.11
C LEU A 144 -11.62 -21.85 -18.64
N GLU A 145 -12.37 -20.87 -19.12
CA GLU A 145 -12.69 -20.67 -20.53
C GLU A 145 -13.08 -19.22 -20.80
N PHE A 146 -13.03 -18.84 -22.07
CA PHE A 146 -13.35 -17.49 -22.54
C PHE A 146 -14.70 -17.44 -23.28
N THR A 147 -15.76 -17.90 -22.61
CA THR A 147 -17.12 -18.03 -23.17
C THR A 147 -18.14 -17.11 -22.51
N ALA A 148 -17.71 -16.24 -21.59
CA ALA A 148 -18.62 -15.33 -20.91
C ALA A 148 -19.12 -14.22 -21.84
N ARG A 149 -20.24 -13.59 -21.48
CA ARG A 149 -20.79 -12.44 -22.19
C ARG A 149 -19.83 -11.26 -22.10
N GLU A 150 -19.65 -10.53 -23.21
CA GLU A 150 -18.80 -9.34 -23.27
C GLU A 150 -19.17 -8.33 -22.17
N GLY A 151 -18.15 -7.81 -21.48
CA GLY A 151 -18.32 -6.91 -20.34
C GLY A 151 -18.68 -7.59 -19.01
N SER A 152 -18.82 -8.92 -18.98
CA SER A 152 -19.13 -9.68 -17.75
C SER A 152 -18.15 -10.82 -17.49
N ALA A 153 -17.94 -11.14 -16.22
CA ALA A 153 -17.10 -12.23 -15.75
C ALA A 153 -17.93 -13.17 -14.88
N GLN A 154 -17.92 -14.47 -15.20
CA GLN A 154 -18.66 -15.46 -14.42
C GLN A 154 -17.77 -16.02 -13.31
N LEU A 155 -18.21 -15.86 -12.07
CA LEU A 155 -17.50 -16.27 -10.86
C LEU A 155 -18.19 -17.47 -10.19
N PRO A 156 -17.44 -18.50 -9.76
CA PRO A 156 -17.98 -19.57 -8.94
C PRO A 156 -18.46 -19.04 -7.59
N SER A 157 -19.41 -19.74 -6.97
CA SER A 157 -20.00 -19.37 -5.67
C SER A 157 -18.96 -19.16 -4.56
N HIS A 158 -17.86 -19.93 -4.55
CA HIS A 158 -16.76 -19.74 -3.59
C HIS A 158 -16.02 -18.41 -3.78
N VAL A 159 -15.66 -18.09 -5.04
CA VAL A 159 -14.97 -16.83 -5.38
C VAL A 159 -15.88 -15.65 -5.13
N TRP A 160 -17.17 -15.79 -5.45
CA TRP A 160 -18.17 -14.77 -5.15
C TRP A 160 -18.25 -14.47 -3.66
N ASN A 161 -18.37 -15.50 -2.82
CA ASN A 161 -18.50 -15.31 -1.38
C ASN A 161 -17.23 -14.70 -0.76
N ASN A 162 -16.05 -15.03 -1.29
CA ASN A 162 -14.80 -14.40 -0.84
C ASN A 162 -14.73 -12.90 -1.17
N LEU A 163 -15.23 -12.51 -2.35
CA LEU A 163 -15.22 -11.11 -2.81
C LEU A 163 -16.37 -10.27 -2.22
N PHE A 164 -17.53 -10.88 -2.01
CA PHE A 164 -18.77 -10.21 -1.63
C PHE A 164 -19.34 -10.75 -0.31
N GLN A 165 -18.48 -10.99 0.68
CA GLN A 165 -18.81 -11.65 1.96
C GLN A 165 -20.14 -11.19 2.57
N SER A 166 -20.31 -9.87 2.72
CA SER A 166 -21.49 -9.29 3.37
C SER A 166 -22.19 -8.21 2.55
N ASP A 167 -21.48 -7.55 1.63
CA ASP A 167 -22.00 -6.41 0.86
C ASP A 167 -22.02 -6.72 -0.64
N ILE A 168 -23.20 -7.10 -1.12
CA ILE A 168 -23.49 -7.27 -2.55
C ILE A 168 -24.07 -5.95 -3.07
N PRO A 169 -23.35 -5.20 -3.91
CA PRO A 169 -23.90 -4.01 -4.56
C PRO A 169 -24.93 -4.40 -5.63
N ASP A 170 -25.84 -3.48 -5.98
CA ASP A 170 -26.85 -3.69 -7.04
C ASP A 170 -26.21 -4.06 -8.39
N VAL A 171 -25.05 -3.46 -8.69
CA VAL A 171 -24.22 -3.82 -9.85
C VAL A 171 -22.85 -4.26 -9.33
N PRO A 172 -22.56 -5.56 -9.26
CA PRO A 172 -21.29 -6.08 -8.76
C PRO A 172 -20.20 -5.91 -9.81
N LEU A 173 -19.50 -4.78 -9.74
CA LEU A 173 -18.36 -4.50 -10.61
C LEU A 173 -17.06 -4.98 -9.96
N ILE A 174 -16.27 -5.75 -10.73
CA ILE A 174 -14.97 -6.27 -10.30
C ILE A 174 -13.89 -5.83 -11.27
N GLU A 175 -12.70 -5.57 -10.76
CA GLU A 175 -11.51 -5.35 -11.57
C GLU A 175 -10.72 -6.65 -11.64
N VAL A 176 -10.47 -7.12 -12.85
CA VAL A 176 -9.70 -8.33 -13.14
C VAL A 176 -8.34 -7.90 -13.65
N ARG A 177 -7.28 -8.20 -12.89
CA ARG A 177 -5.88 -7.94 -13.26
C ARG A 177 -5.14 -9.24 -13.52
N TYR A 178 -4.34 -9.29 -14.58
CA TYR A 178 -3.45 -10.42 -14.81
C TYR A 178 -2.34 -10.46 -13.76
N ALA A 179 -2.06 -11.66 -13.24
CA ALA A 179 -0.95 -11.91 -12.33
C ALA A 179 -0.26 -13.22 -12.73
N SER A 180 1.06 -13.20 -12.96
CA SER A 180 1.81 -14.45 -13.04
C SER A 180 2.29 -14.83 -11.65
N LEU A 181 1.70 -15.88 -11.08
CA LEU A 181 2.12 -16.40 -9.79
C LEU A 181 3.27 -17.41 -10.00
N PRO A 182 4.41 -17.29 -9.29
CA PRO A 182 5.42 -18.34 -9.29
C PRO A 182 4.93 -19.53 -8.44
N LYS A 183 5.48 -20.73 -8.68
CA LYS A 183 5.13 -21.92 -7.90
C LYS A 183 5.41 -21.68 -6.41
N GLY A 184 4.38 -21.82 -5.58
CA GLY A 184 4.51 -21.68 -4.13
C GLY A 184 5.14 -22.93 -3.51
N THR A 185 6.20 -22.75 -2.72
CA THR A 185 6.87 -23.87 -2.01
C THR A 185 6.18 -24.21 -0.69
N TYR A 186 5.44 -23.25 -0.11
CA TYR A 186 4.88 -23.38 1.23
C TYR A 186 3.52 -22.69 1.35
N ALA A 187 2.66 -23.27 2.17
CA ALA A 187 1.26 -22.90 2.33
C ALA A 187 0.80 -23.12 3.77
N LYS A 188 0.37 -22.05 4.45
CA LYS A 188 -0.34 -22.15 5.74
C LYS A 188 -1.83 -22.01 5.47
N LEU A 189 -2.61 -22.99 5.89
CA LEU A 189 -4.06 -23.00 5.76
C LEU A 189 -4.66 -23.20 7.15
N LYS A 190 -5.63 -22.36 7.50
CA LYS A 190 -6.39 -22.47 8.76
C LYS A 190 -7.76 -23.05 8.44
N PRO A 191 -8.14 -24.21 9.01
CA PRO A 191 -9.49 -24.73 8.85
C PRO A 191 -10.47 -23.86 9.65
N GLU A 192 -11.58 -23.49 9.03
CA GLU A 192 -12.63 -22.67 9.64
C GLU A 192 -13.67 -23.51 10.40
N GLY A 193 -13.84 -24.78 10.02
CA GLY A 193 -14.78 -25.71 10.65
C GLY A 193 -14.16 -26.69 11.65
N VAL A 194 -14.89 -26.98 12.73
CA VAL A 194 -14.60 -28.10 13.64
C VAL A 194 -14.88 -29.42 12.91
N GLY A 195 -13.87 -30.29 12.82
CA GLY A 195 -13.98 -31.62 12.18
C GLY A 195 -12.99 -31.89 11.03
N PHE A 196 -12.28 -30.87 10.51
CA PHE A 196 -11.22 -31.12 9.52
C PHE A 196 -9.97 -31.78 10.13
N SER A 197 -9.68 -31.48 11.40
CA SER A 197 -8.57 -32.06 12.16
C SER A 197 -8.76 -33.56 12.46
N ASP A 198 -10.01 -34.00 12.55
CA ASP A 198 -10.39 -35.36 12.98
C ASP A 198 -10.49 -36.35 11.82
N LEU A 199 -10.32 -35.88 10.58
CA LEU A 199 -10.32 -36.75 9.40
C LEU A 199 -9.01 -37.56 9.31
N PRO A 200 -9.09 -38.91 9.24
CA PRO A 200 -7.92 -39.72 8.95
C PRO A 200 -7.42 -39.36 7.54
N ASN A 201 -6.13 -39.01 7.43
CA ASN A 201 -5.50 -38.49 6.20
C ASN A 201 -5.88 -37.05 5.76
N HIS A 202 -6.27 -36.15 6.67
CA HIS A 202 -6.51 -34.73 6.38
C HIS A 202 -5.38 -34.04 5.58
N LYS A 203 -4.10 -34.43 5.77
CA LYS A 203 -2.96 -33.91 4.99
C LYS A 203 -2.95 -34.35 3.53
N LEU A 204 -3.41 -35.58 3.23
CA LEU A 204 -3.45 -36.14 1.88
C LEU A 204 -4.66 -35.65 1.09
N SER A 205 -5.81 -35.50 1.73
CA SER A 205 -6.99 -34.86 1.13
C SER A 205 -6.75 -33.38 0.86
N LEU A 206 -6.09 -32.67 1.78
CA LEU A 206 -5.65 -31.30 1.57
C LEU A 206 -4.63 -31.23 0.44
N LYS A 207 -3.61 -32.09 0.40
CA LYS A 207 -2.68 -32.12 -0.73
C LYS A 207 -3.36 -32.45 -2.06
N ARG A 208 -4.36 -33.33 -2.11
CA ARG A 208 -5.06 -33.65 -3.37
C ARG A 208 -5.93 -32.50 -3.87
N HIS A 209 -6.66 -31.82 -2.99
CA HIS A 209 -7.45 -30.63 -3.35
C HIS A 209 -6.57 -29.39 -3.56
N CYS A 210 -5.48 -29.25 -2.79
CA CYS A 210 -4.57 -28.11 -2.81
C CYS A 210 -3.43 -28.23 -3.84
N ALA A 211 -3.08 -29.44 -4.30
CA ALA A 211 -2.16 -29.63 -5.42
C ALA A 211 -2.70 -29.03 -6.72
N ILE A 212 -4.03 -28.89 -6.83
CA ILE A 212 -4.70 -28.20 -7.94
C ILE A 212 -4.55 -26.66 -7.79
N THR A 213 -4.27 -26.16 -6.58
CA THR A 213 -4.16 -24.74 -6.23
C THR A 213 -2.75 -24.27 -5.80
N GLN A 214 -1.68 -25.02 -6.13
CA GLN A 214 -0.29 -24.69 -5.80
C GLN A 214 0.23 -23.32 -6.30
N HIS A 215 -0.50 -22.64 -7.19
CA HIS A 215 -0.16 -21.27 -7.62
C HIS A 215 -0.76 -20.17 -6.73
N TYR A 216 -1.82 -20.44 -5.96
CA TYR A 216 -2.55 -19.39 -5.22
C TYR A 216 -1.87 -18.92 -3.93
N LEU A 217 -0.90 -19.67 -3.44
CA LEU A 217 -0.44 -19.58 -2.05
C LEU A 217 0.60 -18.50 -1.78
N LYS A 218 1.20 -17.88 -2.81
CA LYS A 218 2.18 -16.81 -2.58
C LYS A 218 1.53 -15.45 -2.27
N MET A 219 0.29 -15.21 -2.71
CA MET A 219 -0.33 -13.88 -2.56
C MET A 219 -1.01 -13.67 -1.19
N MET A 220 -1.64 -14.70 -0.60
CA MET A 220 -2.22 -14.60 0.75
C MET A 220 -1.18 -14.49 1.87
N LEU A 221 0.06 -14.96 1.65
CA LEU A 221 1.10 -14.98 2.70
C LEU A 221 2.06 -13.79 2.65
N SER A 222 2.18 -13.08 1.53
CA SER A 222 3.09 -11.94 1.41
C SER A 222 2.57 -10.65 2.06
N TRP A 223 1.27 -10.55 2.35
CA TRP A 223 0.67 -9.34 2.93
C TRP A 223 0.29 -9.48 4.40
N SER A 224 0.29 -10.69 4.96
CA SER A 224 0.06 -10.91 6.40
C SER A 224 1.31 -10.69 7.27
N THR A 225 2.40 -10.13 6.73
CA THR A 225 3.61 -9.81 7.51
C THR A 225 3.90 -8.32 7.43
N THR A 226 2.97 -7.51 7.93
CA THR A 226 3.30 -6.17 8.40
C THR A 226 2.50 -5.92 9.69
N ASP A 227 3.26 -5.86 10.78
CA ASP A 227 2.91 -5.27 12.07
C ASP A 227 1.74 -5.85 12.87
N ASN A 228 2.10 -6.74 13.79
CA ASN A 228 1.58 -6.60 15.16
C ASN A 228 2.74 -6.68 16.16
N CYS A 229 3.55 -5.63 16.16
CA CYS A 229 4.38 -5.28 17.29
C CYS A 229 3.44 -4.71 18.37
N SER A 230 3.18 -5.49 19.41
CA SER A 230 2.64 -4.97 20.67
C SER A 230 3.44 -5.61 21.79
N ILE A 231 4.45 -4.86 22.21
CA ILE A 231 5.06 -4.95 23.52
C ILE A 231 4.00 -4.50 24.53
N SER A 232 3.64 -5.38 25.45
CA SER A 232 3.22 -5.08 26.83
C SER A 232 3.40 -6.33 27.67
#